data_AF-A0A1Y1KXX6-F1
#
_entry.id   AF-A0A1Y1KXX6-F1
#
_cell.length_a   1.000
_cell.length_b   1.000
_cell.length_c   1.000
_cell.angle_alpha   90.00
_cell.angle_beta   90.00
_cell.angle_gamma   90.00
#
_symmetry.space_group_name_H-M   'P 1'
#
loop_
_entity.id
_entity.type
_entity.pdbx_description
1 polymer ?
#
loop_
_entity_poly.entity_id
_entity_poly.type
_entity_poly.pdbx_seq_one_letter_code
_entity_poly.pdbx_strand_id
1 'polypeptide(L)'
;DGSILQRMFVPKVTREGHRKLYHHGSSFVRSQLKHYGVKFGEAEFSGNGTVLMRKALLAGHCDKVPNHITALQRQMHTEWLETQTPQQLATKPSWVMEKYFLRSGQPDRTKTVTVVGIPFEPSSKCRSGLVEAASKVPGLHCATGYGPKSQVVFMGWKSAAVEKAANEHPAKEKKEVQALKQEYEDEREAKHNAYLEALKEKRAPKKYSPVGSYMIDCKEITDNWPDDAQNMTLNIRTTEERGVYEAKFDFGAVIGAVVICDNKAALLQYCAELDREAESRWSDGSMGFGDDDHADADIGNKSALSSKRKA
;
A
#
# COMPACT_ATOMS: atom_id res chain seq x y z
N ASP A 1 23.08 -2.39 46.30
CA ASP A 1 21.80 -2.65 46.99
C ASP A 1 20.65 -2.60 45.98
N GLY A 2 20.39 -3.70 45.27
CA GLY A 2 19.46 -3.71 44.12
C GLY A 2 17.97 -3.62 44.51
N SER A 3 17.63 -4.00 45.74
CA SER A 3 16.26 -3.96 46.28
C SER A 3 15.74 -2.54 46.47
N ILE A 4 16.63 -1.59 46.80
CA ILE A 4 16.31 -0.16 46.96
C ILE A 4 15.99 0.46 45.60
N LEU A 5 16.78 0.15 44.56
CA LEU A 5 16.55 0.64 43.20
C LEU A 5 15.23 0.10 42.64
N GLN A 6 14.92 -1.18 42.82
CA GLN A 6 13.68 -1.78 42.30
C GLN A 6 12.43 -1.13 42.88
N ARG A 7 12.45 -0.73 44.16
CA ARG A 7 11.36 0.03 44.80
C ARG A 7 11.14 1.42 44.19
N MET A 8 12.19 2.05 43.64
CA MET A 8 12.09 3.36 42.98
C MET A 8 11.44 3.26 41.59
N PHE A 9 11.51 2.09 40.94
CA PHE A 9 10.94 1.86 39.62
C PHE A 9 9.52 1.25 39.64
N VAL A 10 8.97 0.94 40.82
CA VAL A 10 7.56 0.54 40.92
C VAL A 10 6.68 1.76 40.63
N PRO A 11 5.84 1.74 39.58
CA PRO A 11 5.02 2.90 39.22
C PRO A 11 4.08 3.30 40.35
N LYS A 12 4.08 4.60 40.68
CA LYS A 12 3.05 5.17 41.55
C LYS A 12 1.78 5.37 40.73
N VAL A 13 0.71 4.69 41.13
CA VAL A 13 -0.59 4.81 40.47
C VAL A 13 -1.16 6.21 40.77
N THR A 14 -1.42 6.98 39.73
CA THR A 14 -2.05 8.31 39.88
C THR A 14 -3.51 8.17 40.32
N ARG A 15 -4.13 9.26 40.79
CA ARG A 15 -5.56 9.28 41.14
C ARG A 15 -6.45 8.84 39.96
N GLU A 16 -6.11 9.25 38.75
CA GLU A 16 -6.80 8.83 37.53
C GLU A 16 -6.56 7.35 37.22
N GLY A 17 -5.33 6.86 37.40
CA GLY A 17 -5.00 5.44 37.26
C GLY A 17 -5.79 4.57 38.25
N HIS A 18 -5.95 5.02 39.49
CA HIS A 18 -6.81 4.35 40.46
C HIS A 18 -8.25 4.30 39.99
N ARG A 19 -8.81 5.41 39.52
CA ARG A 19 -10.17 5.47 38.98
C ARG A 19 -10.35 4.48 37.82
N LYS A 20 -9.40 4.41 36.87
CA LYS A 20 -9.42 3.44 35.76
C LYS A 20 -9.34 1.98 36.26
N LEU A 21 -8.48 1.68 37.23
CA LEU A 21 -8.38 0.33 37.81
C LEU A 21 -9.66 -0.08 38.57
N TYR A 22 -10.38 0.87 39.17
CA TYR A 22 -11.70 0.62 39.75
C TYR A 22 -12.76 0.37 38.66
N HIS A 23 -12.75 1.12 37.55
CA HIS A 23 -13.72 0.97 36.46
C HIS A 23 -13.53 -0.29 35.61
N HIS A 24 -12.29 -0.67 35.31
CA HIS A 24 -11.99 -1.91 34.59
C HIS A 24 -12.12 -3.16 35.47
N GLY A 25 -12.36 -2.98 36.76
CA GLY A 25 -12.56 -4.05 37.72
C GLY A 25 -11.32 -4.90 37.95
N SER A 26 -11.52 -5.97 38.70
CA SER A 26 -10.45 -6.88 39.12
C SER A 26 -9.96 -7.80 37.97
N SER A 27 -10.69 -7.84 36.85
CA SER A 27 -10.35 -8.63 35.66
C SER A 27 -9.08 -8.14 34.97
N PHE A 28 -8.85 -6.82 34.88
CA PHE A 28 -7.63 -6.28 34.26
C PHE A 28 -6.37 -6.74 34.99
N VAL A 29 -6.32 -6.56 36.31
CA VAL A 29 -5.15 -6.95 37.12
C VAL A 29 -4.95 -8.46 37.08
N ARG A 30 -6.04 -9.23 37.15
CA ARG A 30 -6.02 -10.69 37.02
C ARG A 30 -5.42 -11.12 35.68
N SER A 31 -5.85 -10.50 34.58
CA SER A 31 -5.34 -10.78 33.24
C SER A 31 -3.87 -10.42 33.10
N GLN A 32 -3.42 -9.30 33.67
CA GLN A 32 -2.01 -8.93 33.65
C GLN A 32 -1.14 -9.92 34.44
N LEU A 33 -1.54 -10.30 35.65
CA LEU A 33 -0.82 -11.31 36.44
C LEU A 33 -0.72 -12.65 35.69
N LYS A 34 -1.82 -13.10 35.07
CA LYS A 34 -1.83 -14.30 34.22
C LYS A 34 -0.94 -14.14 32.99
N HIS A 35 -0.99 -12.98 32.34
CA HIS A 35 -0.16 -12.66 31.16
C HIS A 35 1.32 -12.81 31.47
N TYR A 36 1.77 -12.30 32.63
CA TYR A 36 3.16 -12.44 33.11
C TYR A 36 3.47 -13.82 33.73
N GLY A 37 2.52 -14.76 33.74
CA GLY A 37 2.71 -16.10 34.28
C GLY A 37 2.80 -16.16 35.81
N VAL A 38 2.33 -15.13 36.52
CA VAL A 38 2.28 -15.11 37.98
C VAL A 38 1.20 -16.07 38.44
N LYS A 39 1.61 -17.12 39.16
CA LYS A 39 0.69 -18.07 39.79
C LYS A 39 0.19 -17.48 41.11
N PHE A 40 -1.13 -17.48 41.31
CA PHE A 40 -1.77 -17.05 42.55
C PHE A 40 -3.04 -17.86 42.78
N GLY A 41 -3.39 -18.07 44.04
CA GLY A 41 -4.69 -18.65 44.42
C GLY A 41 -5.79 -17.59 44.45
N GLU A 42 -7.05 -17.99 44.24
CA GLU A 42 -8.18 -17.04 44.30
C GLU A 42 -8.33 -16.40 45.69
N ALA A 43 -7.93 -17.10 46.76
CA ALA A 43 -7.90 -16.55 48.12
C ALA A 43 -6.85 -15.43 48.32
N GLU A 44 -5.80 -15.39 47.49
CA GLU A 44 -4.75 -14.37 47.54
C GLU A 44 -5.15 -13.10 46.77
N PHE A 45 -6.20 -13.20 45.95
CA PHE A 45 -6.66 -12.15 45.07
C PHE A 45 -7.79 -11.34 45.74
N SER A 46 -7.41 -10.38 46.59
CA SER A 46 -8.36 -9.52 47.31
C SER A 46 -8.66 -8.20 46.60
N GLY A 47 -9.90 -7.72 46.70
CA GLY A 47 -10.35 -6.46 46.12
C GLY A 47 -10.16 -6.39 44.60
N ASN A 48 -9.41 -5.40 44.13
CA ASN A 48 -9.06 -5.24 42.71
C ASN A 48 -7.71 -5.89 42.33
N GLY A 49 -7.09 -6.66 43.23
CA GLY A 49 -5.84 -7.39 42.98
C GLY A 49 -4.57 -6.51 42.95
N THR A 50 -4.66 -5.20 43.18
CA THR A 50 -3.52 -4.27 43.06
C THR A 50 -2.41 -4.53 44.07
N VAL A 51 -2.74 -5.04 45.26
CA VAL A 51 -1.76 -5.43 46.28
C VAL A 51 -0.91 -6.60 45.77
N LEU A 52 -1.55 -7.62 45.19
CA LEU A 52 -0.87 -8.78 44.61
C LEU A 52 -0.02 -8.38 43.40
N MET A 53 -0.53 -7.49 42.55
CA MET A 53 0.24 -6.92 41.43
C MET A 53 1.48 -6.16 41.90
N ARG A 54 1.36 -5.34 42.94
CA ARG A 54 2.52 -4.64 43.53
C ARG A 54 3.55 -5.64 44.07
N LYS A 55 3.10 -6.72 44.73
CA LYS A 55 3.98 -7.78 45.22
C LYS A 55 4.72 -8.47 44.06
N ALA A 56 4.01 -8.78 42.97
CA ALA A 56 4.61 -9.39 41.78
C ALA A 56 5.65 -8.48 41.10
N LEU A 57 5.37 -7.17 41.00
CA LEU A 57 6.30 -6.17 40.48
C LEU A 57 7.57 -6.05 41.36
N LEU A 58 7.41 -5.99 42.68
CA LEU A 58 8.53 -5.93 43.61
C LEU A 58 9.39 -7.21 43.61
N ALA A 59 8.79 -8.35 43.30
CA ALA A 59 9.48 -9.63 43.14
C ALA A 59 10.12 -9.79 41.74
N GLY A 60 9.97 -8.80 40.86
CA GLY A 60 10.52 -8.82 39.50
C GLY A 60 9.81 -9.80 38.54
N HIS A 61 8.64 -10.31 38.91
CA HIS A 61 7.91 -11.28 38.08
C HIS A 61 7.34 -10.68 36.80
N CYS A 62 7.26 -9.35 36.71
CA CYS A 62 6.79 -8.63 35.53
C CYS A 62 7.92 -7.87 34.81
N ASP A 63 9.19 -8.14 35.15
CA ASP A 63 10.35 -7.41 34.59
C ASP A 63 10.69 -7.85 33.16
N LYS A 64 10.16 -9.00 32.73
CA LYS A 64 10.40 -9.58 31.41
C LYS A 64 9.10 -10.10 30.82
N VAL A 65 8.97 -9.98 29.49
CA VAL A 65 7.93 -10.68 28.74
C VAL A 65 8.15 -12.19 28.94
N PRO A 66 7.10 -12.96 29.29
CA PRO A 66 7.26 -14.39 29.49
C PRO A 66 7.74 -15.13 28.25
N ASN A 67 8.58 -16.13 28.49
CA ASN A 67 9.22 -16.92 27.43
C ASN A 67 8.22 -17.51 26.42
N HIS A 68 7.03 -17.93 26.87
CA HIS A 68 6.02 -18.51 25.99
C HIS A 68 5.44 -17.50 25.00
N ILE A 69 5.28 -16.22 25.39
CA ILE A 69 4.84 -15.14 24.50
C ILE A 69 5.93 -14.80 23.50
N THR A 70 7.18 -14.69 23.96
CA THR A 70 8.33 -14.47 23.06
C THR A 70 8.50 -15.63 22.08
N ALA A 71 8.26 -16.87 22.51
CA ALA A 71 8.28 -18.04 21.65
C ALA A 71 7.16 -17.99 20.60
N LEU A 72 5.93 -17.66 21.00
CA LEU A 72 4.79 -17.51 20.10
C LEU A 72 5.04 -16.40 19.07
N GLN A 73 5.52 -15.23 19.50
CA GLN A 73 5.87 -14.12 18.61
C GLN A 73 6.91 -14.56 17.56
N ARG A 74 7.96 -15.28 17.99
CA ARG A 74 8.98 -15.81 17.08
C ARG A 74 8.41 -16.81 16.10
N GLN A 75 7.53 -17.70 16.58
CA GLN A 75 6.85 -18.67 15.73
C GLN A 75 6.01 -17.97 14.66
N MET A 76 5.14 -17.04 15.06
CA MET A 76 4.29 -16.29 14.11
C MET A 76 5.11 -15.48 13.11
N HIS A 77 6.20 -14.84 13.56
CA HIS A 77 7.12 -14.13 12.66
C HIS A 77 7.76 -15.08 11.65
N THR A 78 8.20 -16.26 12.08
CA THR A 78 8.79 -17.27 11.20
C THR A 78 7.76 -17.77 10.18
N GLU A 79 6.57 -18.16 10.64
CA GLU A 79 5.48 -18.61 9.77
C GLU A 79 5.08 -17.53 8.76
N TRP A 80 4.96 -16.28 9.21
CA TRP A 80 4.67 -15.16 8.33
C TRP A 80 5.78 -14.96 7.29
N LEU A 81 7.06 -14.98 7.71
CA LEU A 81 8.19 -14.86 6.78
C LEU A 81 8.14 -15.93 5.69
N GLU A 82 7.81 -17.19 6.02
CA GLU A 82 7.72 -18.26 5.03
C GLU A 82 6.70 -17.96 3.92
N THR A 83 5.59 -17.29 4.24
CA THR A 83 4.56 -16.89 3.25
C THR A 83 4.97 -15.74 2.33
N GLN A 84 6.02 -14.98 2.66
CA GLN A 84 6.39 -13.79 1.88
C GLN A 84 7.22 -14.11 0.64
N THR A 85 6.94 -13.41 -0.46
CA THR A 85 7.77 -13.49 -1.67
C THR A 85 9.04 -12.64 -1.54
N PRO A 86 10.09 -12.92 -2.34
CA PRO A 86 11.28 -12.06 -2.42
C PRO A 86 10.96 -10.57 -2.62
N GLN A 87 9.99 -10.26 -3.48
CA GLN A 87 9.59 -8.88 -3.78
C GLN A 87 8.93 -8.19 -2.58
N GLN A 88 8.09 -8.91 -1.83
CA GLN A 88 7.44 -8.37 -0.61
C GLN A 88 8.44 -8.04 0.50
N LEU A 89 9.58 -8.74 0.53
CA LEU A 89 10.65 -8.52 1.51
C LEU A 89 11.69 -7.49 1.08
N ALA A 90 11.61 -6.96 -0.15
CA ALA A 90 12.62 -6.07 -0.72
C ALA A 90 12.89 -4.81 0.14
N THR A 91 11.86 -4.30 0.84
CA THR A 91 11.96 -3.13 1.71
C THR A 91 12.50 -3.43 3.11
N LYS A 92 12.73 -4.71 3.45
CA LYS A 92 13.12 -5.15 4.80
C LYS A 92 14.36 -6.06 4.75
N PRO A 93 15.56 -5.49 4.55
CA PRO A 93 16.82 -6.23 4.42
C PRO A 93 17.10 -7.25 5.52
N SER A 94 16.84 -6.89 6.79
CA SER A 94 17.07 -7.79 7.92
C SER A 94 16.21 -9.06 7.85
N TRP A 95 14.98 -8.94 7.36
CA TRP A 95 14.05 -10.06 7.22
C TRP A 95 14.41 -10.95 6.05
N VAL A 96 14.99 -10.39 4.98
CA VAL A 96 15.58 -11.18 3.90
C VAL A 96 16.72 -12.04 4.42
N MET A 97 17.63 -11.45 5.22
CA MET A 97 18.73 -12.22 5.83
C MET A 97 18.19 -13.32 6.75
N GLU A 98 17.22 -13.00 7.61
CA GLU A 98 16.58 -13.96 8.51
C GLU A 98 15.92 -15.11 7.76
N LYS A 99 15.17 -14.81 6.69
CA LYS A 99 14.46 -15.84 5.92
C LYS A 99 15.44 -16.78 5.20
N TYR A 100 16.40 -16.23 4.46
CA TYR A 100 17.18 -17.04 3.51
C TYR A 100 18.57 -17.46 4.01
N PHE A 101 19.20 -16.69 4.90
CA PHE A 101 20.64 -16.85 5.17
C PHE A 101 20.99 -17.03 6.64
N LEU A 102 20.09 -16.73 7.58
CA LEU A 102 20.36 -16.80 9.01
C LEU A 102 19.45 -17.80 9.73
N ARG A 103 20.01 -18.47 10.75
CA ARG A 103 19.28 -19.19 11.79
C ARG A 103 19.70 -18.63 13.13
N SER A 104 18.76 -18.07 13.88
CA SER A 104 19.04 -17.45 15.18
C SER A 104 20.15 -16.39 15.12
N GLY A 105 20.20 -15.62 14.04
CA GLY A 105 21.19 -14.55 13.83
C GLY A 105 22.57 -15.04 13.34
N GLN A 106 22.78 -16.34 13.18
CA GLN A 106 24.02 -16.92 12.67
C GLN A 106 23.87 -17.37 11.21
N PRO A 107 24.91 -17.26 10.36
CA PRO A 107 24.88 -17.77 9.00
C PRO A 107 24.53 -19.25 8.95
N ASP A 108 23.52 -19.60 8.15
CA ASP A 108 23.07 -20.98 7.95
C ASP A 108 23.06 -21.33 6.46
N ARG A 109 24.11 -22.03 6.03
CA ARG A 109 24.29 -22.48 4.65
C ARG A 109 23.28 -23.53 4.19
N THR A 110 22.52 -24.12 5.12
CA THR A 110 21.53 -25.16 4.80
C THR A 110 20.17 -24.59 4.39
N LYS A 111 19.85 -23.33 4.76
CA LYS A 111 18.55 -22.71 4.43
C LYS A 111 18.37 -22.44 2.95
N THR A 112 19.45 -22.10 2.26
CA THR A 112 19.38 -21.77 0.84
C THR A 112 20.62 -22.27 0.14
N VAL A 113 20.45 -23.30 -0.68
CA VAL A 113 21.53 -23.92 -1.48
C VAL A 113 21.68 -23.26 -2.86
N THR A 114 20.65 -22.56 -3.32
CA THR A 114 20.59 -21.83 -4.59
C THR A 114 20.79 -20.33 -4.40
N VAL A 115 20.98 -19.60 -5.50
CA VAL A 115 21.03 -18.14 -5.47
C VAL A 115 19.62 -17.58 -5.34
N VAL A 116 19.43 -16.59 -4.47
CA VAL A 116 18.16 -15.87 -4.28
C VAL A 116 18.28 -14.49 -4.92
N GLY A 117 17.34 -14.15 -5.80
CA GLY A 117 17.21 -12.81 -6.37
C GLY A 117 16.10 -12.02 -5.67
N ILE A 118 16.43 -10.82 -5.17
CA ILE A 118 15.45 -9.88 -4.63
C ILE A 118 15.25 -8.76 -5.67
N PRO A 119 14.07 -8.70 -6.32
CA PRO A 119 13.81 -7.70 -7.34
C PRO A 119 13.44 -6.35 -6.73
N PHE A 120 13.84 -5.29 -7.43
CA PHE A 120 13.51 -3.90 -7.14
C PHE A 120 13.16 -3.17 -8.43
N GLU A 121 12.34 -2.14 -8.30
CA GLU A 121 12.16 -1.15 -9.35
C GLU A 121 13.49 -0.45 -9.66
N PRO A 122 13.73 -0.01 -10.91
CA PRO A 122 14.99 0.61 -11.33
C PRO A 122 15.40 1.83 -10.50
N SER A 123 14.42 2.61 -10.01
CA SER A 123 14.63 3.82 -9.20
C SER A 123 14.78 3.56 -7.70
N SER A 124 14.60 2.31 -7.24
CA SER A 124 14.53 1.99 -5.82
C SER A 124 15.86 2.23 -5.10
N LYS A 125 15.79 2.94 -3.96
CA LYS A 125 16.93 3.15 -3.05
C LYS A 125 17.13 2.01 -2.06
N CYS A 126 16.16 1.09 -1.91
CA CYS A 126 16.21 0.01 -0.93
C CYS A 126 17.34 -1.00 -1.20
N ARG A 127 17.84 -1.05 -2.44
CA ARG A 127 18.94 -1.92 -2.87
C ARG A 127 20.19 -1.76 -1.98
N SER A 128 20.57 -0.53 -1.63
CA SER A 128 21.80 -0.28 -0.86
C SER A 128 21.74 -0.92 0.52
N GLY A 129 20.59 -0.80 1.21
CA GLY A 129 20.38 -1.41 2.51
C GLY A 129 20.44 -2.94 2.45
N LEU A 130 19.99 -3.55 1.35
CA LEU A 130 20.08 -5.00 1.17
C LEU A 130 21.53 -5.48 0.96
N VAL A 131 22.28 -4.78 0.11
CA VAL A 131 23.71 -5.07 -0.11
C VAL A 131 24.50 -4.90 1.19
N GLU A 132 24.24 -3.85 1.95
CA GLU A 132 24.88 -3.63 3.25
C GLU A 132 24.54 -4.75 4.24
N ALA A 133 23.28 -5.16 4.34
CA ALA A 133 22.87 -6.28 5.18
C ALA A 133 23.56 -7.59 4.79
N ALA A 134 23.66 -7.89 3.49
CA ALA A 134 24.35 -9.06 2.99
C ALA A 134 25.84 -9.06 3.32
N SER A 135 26.51 -7.90 3.23
CA SER A 135 27.94 -7.77 3.54
C SER A 135 28.29 -8.08 5.00
N LYS A 136 27.31 -7.96 5.91
CA LYS A 136 27.47 -8.28 7.34
C LYS A 136 27.36 -9.77 7.63
N VAL A 137 26.96 -10.61 6.67
CA VAL A 137 26.81 -12.06 6.83
C VAL A 137 28.10 -12.76 6.34
N PRO A 138 28.89 -13.39 7.23
CA PRO A 138 30.14 -14.04 6.84
C PRO A 138 29.96 -15.09 5.74
N GLY A 139 30.72 -14.94 4.65
CA GLY A 139 30.73 -15.88 3.52
C GLY A 139 29.51 -15.80 2.61
N LEU A 140 28.61 -14.82 2.80
CA LEU A 140 27.54 -14.54 1.86
C LEU A 140 28.07 -13.61 0.76
N HIS A 141 27.81 -13.97 -0.49
CA HIS A 141 28.15 -13.14 -1.65
C HIS A 141 26.90 -12.48 -2.20
N CYS A 142 27.05 -11.27 -2.71
CA CYS A 142 25.98 -10.57 -3.41
C CYS A 142 26.48 -9.88 -4.69
N ALA A 143 25.63 -9.81 -5.71
CA ALA A 143 25.87 -9.07 -6.95
C ALA A 143 24.54 -8.49 -7.44
N THR A 144 24.58 -7.36 -8.15
CA THR A 144 23.38 -6.74 -8.71
C THR A 144 23.33 -6.94 -10.22
N GLY A 145 22.23 -7.47 -10.72
CA GLY A 145 21.91 -7.47 -12.15
C GLY A 145 20.97 -6.31 -12.49
N TYR A 146 21.26 -5.60 -13.57
CA TYR A 146 20.47 -4.46 -14.04
C TYR A 146 19.80 -4.81 -15.36
N GLY A 147 18.50 -5.11 -15.30
CA GLY A 147 17.70 -5.34 -16.49
C GLY A 147 16.92 -4.08 -16.92
N PRO A 148 16.23 -4.14 -18.07
CA PRO A 148 15.47 -3.02 -18.61
C PRO A 148 14.31 -2.57 -17.72
N LYS A 149 13.70 -3.47 -16.94
CA LYS A 149 12.53 -3.16 -16.10
C LYS A 149 12.77 -3.37 -14.62
N SER A 150 13.81 -4.11 -14.24
CA SER A 150 14.14 -4.34 -12.84
C SER A 150 15.63 -4.30 -12.58
N GLN A 151 15.98 -3.98 -11.34
CA GLN A 151 17.28 -4.31 -10.79
C GLN A 151 17.10 -5.42 -9.74
N VAL A 152 17.95 -6.43 -9.77
CA VAL A 152 17.82 -7.59 -8.87
C VAL A 152 19.13 -7.76 -8.10
N VAL A 153 19.03 -7.81 -6.77
CA VAL A 153 20.17 -8.19 -5.92
C VAL A 153 20.15 -9.70 -5.75
N PHE A 154 21.13 -10.36 -6.34
CA PHE A 154 21.37 -11.79 -6.20
C PHE A 154 22.27 -12.05 -5.01
N MET A 155 21.92 -13.04 -4.19
CA MET A 155 22.66 -13.44 -2.99
C MET A 155 22.79 -14.95 -2.91
N GLY A 156 23.93 -15.42 -2.41
CA GLY A 156 24.17 -16.85 -2.23
C GLY A 156 25.56 -17.16 -1.70
N TRP A 157 25.78 -18.42 -1.33
CA TRP A 157 27.03 -18.87 -0.70
C TRP A 157 28.18 -19.12 -1.68
N LYS A 158 27.90 -19.16 -2.99
CA LYS A 158 28.89 -19.39 -4.05
C LYS A 158 29.01 -18.14 -4.92
N SER A 159 30.14 -17.42 -4.82
CA SER A 159 30.36 -16.17 -5.59
C SER A 159 30.16 -16.38 -7.09
N ALA A 160 30.76 -17.42 -7.68
CA ALA A 160 30.62 -17.70 -9.12
C ALA A 160 29.16 -17.91 -9.58
N ALA A 161 28.31 -18.51 -8.73
CA ALA A 161 26.90 -18.69 -9.06
C ALA A 161 26.11 -17.38 -8.97
N VAL A 162 26.44 -16.54 -7.98
CA VAL A 162 25.84 -15.22 -7.78
C VAL A 162 26.21 -14.27 -8.92
N GLU A 163 27.48 -14.22 -9.29
CA GLU A 163 27.97 -13.39 -10.40
C GLU A 163 27.36 -13.83 -11.73
N LYS A 164 27.30 -15.14 -11.99
CA LYS A 164 26.63 -15.69 -13.17
C LYS A 164 25.17 -15.23 -13.25
N ALA A 165 24.41 -15.37 -12.16
CA ALA A 165 23.01 -14.96 -12.12
C ALA A 165 22.83 -13.46 -12.38
N ALA A 166 23.68 -12.62 -11.78
CA ALA A 166 23.63 -11.17 -11.98
C ALA A 166 23.97 -10.76 -13.42
N ASN A 167 24.96 -11.41 -14.05
CA ASN A 167 25.38 -11.10 -15.42
C ASN A 167 24.39 -11.62 -16.48
N GLU A 168 23.69 -12.73 -16.21
CA GLU A 168 22.69 -13.30 -17.12
C GLU A 168 21.34 -12.58 -17.03
N HIS A 169 21.03 -11.91 -15.91
CA HIS A 169 19.76 -11.22 -15.66
C HIS A 169 19.36 -10.22 -16.76
N PRO A 170 20.22 -9.28 -17.22
CA PRO A 170 19.83 -8.29 -18.20
C PRO A 170 19.41 -8.91 -19.53
N ALA A 171 20.14 -9.92 -20.00
CA ALA A 171 19.85 -10.61 -21.24
C ALA A 171 18.58 -11.46 -21.13
N LYS A 172 18.36 -12.10 -19.97
CA LYS A 172 17.16 -12.90 -19.70
C LYS A 172 15.91 -12.00 -19.64
N GLU A 173 15.93 -10.95 -18.83
CA GLU A 173 14.81 -10.02 -18.72
C GLU A 173 14.52 -9.31 -20.06
N LYS A 174 15.56 -8.93 -20.81
CA LYS A 174 15.36 -8.35 -22.15
C LYS A 174 14.62 -9.29 -23.09
N LYS A 175 14.94 -10.59 -23.09
CA LYS A 175 14.24 -11.59 -23.90
C LYS A 175 12.80 -11.78 -23.45
N GLU A 176 12.55 -11.84 -22.15
CA GLU A 176 11.20 -11.96 -21.59
C GLU A 176 10.34 -10.74 -21.95
N VAL A 177 10.88 -9.52 -21.79
CA VAL A 177 10.21 -8.28 -22.17
C VAL A 177 9.94 -8.23 -23.67
N GLN A 178 10.88 -8.68 -24.50
CA GLN A 178 10.68 -8.71 -25.95
C GLN A 178 9.63 -9.76 -26.36
N ALA A 179 9.63 -10.94 -25.74
CA ALA A 179 8.65 -11.98 -26.00
C ALA A 179 7.23 -11.50 -25.64
N LEU A 180 7.06 -10.86 -24.48
CA LEU A 180 5.78 -10.27 -24.07
C LEU A 180 5.32 -9.17 -25.03
N LYS A 181 6.23 -8.31 -25.51
CA LYS A 181 5.90 -7.30 -26.52
C LYS A 181 5.47 -7.94 -27.84
N GLN A 182 6.15 -9.00 -28.27
CA GLN A 182 5.81 -9.70 -29.51
C GLN A 182 4.44 -10.39 -29.41
N GLU A 183 4.18 -11.12 -28.33
CA GLU A 183 2.89 -11.76 -28.08
C GLU A 183 1.74 -10.75 -28.11
N TYR A 184 1.95 -9.59 -27.50
CA TYR A 184 1.00 -8.49 -27.53
C TYR A 184 0.74 -7.95 -28.96
N GLU A 185 1.79 -7.72 -29.76
CA GLU A 185 1.63 -7.28 -31.15
C GLU A 185 0.95 -8.35 -32.03
N ASP A 186 1.27 -9.63 -31.80
CA ASP A 186 0.65 -10.75 -32.53
C ASP A 186 -0.86 -10.84 -32.23
N GLU A 187 -1.27 -10.69 -30.97
CA GLU A 187 -2.70 -10.63 -30.59
C GLU A 187 -3.43 -9.45 -31.24
N ARG A 188 -2.76 -8.30 -31.28
CA ARG A 188 -3.27 -7.08 -31.90
C ARG A 188 -3.45 -7.25 -33.41
N GLU A 189 -2.45 -7.81 -34.08
CA GLU A 189 -2.51 -8.10 -35.51
C GLU A 189 -3.61 -9.12 -35.82
N ALA A 190 -3.79 -10.15 -34.99
CA ALA A 190 -4.87 -11.11 -35.14
C ALA A 190 -6.26 -10.45 -35.05
N LYS A 191 -6.47 -9.54 -34.08
CA LYS A 191 -7.72 -8.76 -33.97
C LYS A 191 -7.97 -7.89 -35.21
N HIS A 192 -6.92 -7.23 -35.71
CA HIS A 192 -7.02 -6.40 -36.91
C HIS A 192 -7.38 -7.24 -38.15
N ASN A 193 -6.69 -8.37 -38.34
CA ASN A 193 -6.95 -9.27 -39.47
C ASN A 193 -8.36 -9.86 -39.41
N ALA A 194 -8.84 -10.27 -38.23
CA ALA A 194 -10.21 -10.74 -38.04
C ALA A 194 -11.25 -9.67 -38.41
N TYR A 195 -10.99 -8.41 -38.07
CA TYR A 195 -11.85 -7.28 -38.47
C TYR A 195 -11.87 -7.09 -39.99
N LEU A 196 -10.71 -7.14 -40.66
CA LEU A 196 -10.63 -7.02 -42.12
C LEU A 196 -11.38 -8.16 -42.83
N GLU A 197 -11.30 -9.39 -42.33
CA GLU A 197 -12.06 -10.52 -42.88
C GLU A 197 -13.57 -10.32 -42.67
N ALA A 198 -14.01 -9.91 -41.48
CA ALA A 198 -15.41 -9.60 -41.21
C ALA A 198 -15.95 -8.45 -42.07
N LEU A 199 -15.10 -7.51 -42.50
CA LEU A 199 -15.47 -6.47 -43.46
C LEU A 199 -15.64 -7.02 -44.88
N LYS A 200 -14.84 -7.98 -45.33
CA LYS A 200 -14.98 -8.61 -46.66
C LYS A 200 -16.30 -9.36 -46.79
N GLU A 201 -16.75 -10.00 -45.72
CA GLU A 201 -18.04 -10.72 -45.68
C GLU A 201 -19.25 -9.78 -45.73
N LYS A 202 -19.11 -8.55 -45.23
CA LYS A 202 -20.15 -7.53 -45.25
C LYS A 202 -20.08 -6.78 -46.59
N ARG A 203 -21.08 -6.95 -47.46
CA ARG A 203 -21.26 -6.10 -48.66
C ARG A 203 -21.09 -4.62 -48.25
N ALA A 204 -20.21 -3.91 -48.96
CA ALA A 204 -19.79 -2.56 -48.60
C ALA A 204 -20.98 -1.69 -48.14
N PRO A 205 -20.94 -1.12 -46.93
CA PRO A 205 -22.02 -0.29 -46.44
C PRO A 205 -22.18 0.94 -47.36
N LYS A 206 -23.42 1.27 -47.73
CA LYS A 206 -23.75 2.44 -48.56
C LYS A 206 -23.38 3.79 -47.91
N LYS A 207 -23.03 3.79 -46.62
CA LYS A 207 -22.54 4.94 -45.84
C LYS A 207 -21.49 4.47 -44.84
N TYR A 208 -20.31 5.09 -44.88
CA TYR A 208 -19.30 4.92 -43.85
C TYR A 208 -19.67 5.76 -42.62
N SER A 209 -19.60 5.16 -41.44
CA SER A 209 -19.78 5.83 -40.15
C SER A 209 -18.47 5.69 -39.37
N PRO A 210 -17.98 6.74 -38.70
CA PRO A 210 -16.78 6.64 -37.87
C PRO A 210 -17.03 5.87 -36.56
N VAL A 211 -18.26 5.46 -36.26
CA VAL A 211 -18.61 4.72 -35.04
C VAL A 211 -17.87 3.39 -34.98
N GLY A 212 -17.21 3.14 -33.85
CA GLY A 212 -16.46 1.92 -33.61
C GLY A 212 -15.45 2.05 -32.49
N SER A 213 -14.77 0.94 -32.23
CA SER A 213 -13.65 0.85 -31.31
C SER A 213 -12.36 0.67 -32.10
N TYR A 214 -11.41 1.57 -31.87
CA TYR A 214 -10.14 1.65 -32.60
C TYR A 214 -8.99 1.43 -31.65
N MET A 215 -7.97 0.74 -32.14
CA MET A 215 -6.65 0.69 -31.55
C MET A 215 -5.81 1.79 -32.19
N ILE A 216 -5.13 2.58 -31.37
CA ILE A 216 -4.39 3.78 -31.80
C ILE A 216 -2.89 3.53 -31.64
N ASP A 217 -2.11 4.01 -32.62
CA ASP A 217 -0.66 4.14 -32.51
C ASP A 217 -0.28 5.62 -32.46
N CYS A 218 0.45 6.01 -31.43
CA CYS A 218 0.92 7.37 -31.24
C CYS A 218 2.39 7.35 -30.82
N LYS A 219 3.29 7.59 -31.78
CA LYS A 219 4.75 7.56 -31.54
C LYS A 219 5.17 8.52 -30.43
N GLU A 220 4.59 9.72 -30.41
CA GLU A 220 4.93 10.74 -29.41
C GLU A 220 4.58 10.29 -27.99
N ILE A 221 3.47 9.58 -27.81
CA ILE A 221 3.09 9.01 -26.50
C ILE A 221 3.97 7.79 -26.19
N THR A 222 4.19 6.90 -27.16
CA THR A 222 5.04 5.73 -27.00
C THR A 222 6.49 6.07 -26.65
N ASP A 223 7.04 7.14 -27.20
CA ASP A 223 8.43 7.55 -26.97
C ASP A 223 8.61 8.22 -25.60
N ASN A 224 7.64 9.02 -25.16
CA ASN A 224 7.71 9.76 -23.89
C ASN A 224 7.17 8.97 -22.69
N TRP A 225 6.19 8.09 -22.89
CA TRP A 225 5.55 7.26 -21.87
C TRP A 225 5.41 5.80 -22.33
N PRO A 226 6.53 5.09 -22.56
CA PRO A 226 6.52 3.74 -23.13
C PRO A 226 5.80 2.70 -22.26
N ASP A 227 5.77 2.89 -20.93
CA ASP A 227 5.06 1.99 -20.02
C ASP A 227 3.54 2.23 -20.03
N ASP A 228 3.10 3.47 -20.28
CA ASP A 228 1.67 3.84 -20.31
C ASP A 228 1.07 3.74 -21.72
N ALA A 229 1.89 3.75 -22.78
CA ALA A 229 1.42 3.70 -24.17
C ALA A 229 0.89 2.33 -24.62
N GLN A 230 0.70 1.39 -23.70
CA GLN A 230 0.14 0.07 -24.00
C GLN A 230 -1.39 0.17 -24.07
N ASN A 231 -2.01 -0.44 -25.09
CA ASN A 231 -3.46 -0.48 -25.29
C ASN A 231 -4.13 0.90 -25.51
N MET A 232 -3.52 1.77 -26.32
CA MET A 232 -4.20 3.03 -26.67
C MET A 232 -5.47 2.76 -27.49
N THR A 233 -6.61 3.27 -27.01
CA THR A 233 -7.93 3.05 -27.64
C THR A 233 -8.68 4.35 -27.89
N LEU A 234 -9.50 4.33 -28.94
CA LEU A 234 -10.46 5.38 -29.26
C LEU A 234 -11.81 4.72 -29.54
N ASN A 235 -12.83 5.10 -28.79
CA ASN A 235 -14.18 4.56 -28.92
C ASN A 235 -15.13 5.67 -29.35
N ILE A 236 -15.62 5.61 -30.59
CA ILE A 236 -16.51 6.60 -31.19
C ILE A 236 -17.95 6.08 -31.15
N ARG A 237 -18.87 6.89 -30.61
CA ARG A 237 -20.31 6.63 -30.58
C ARG A 237 -21.09 7.79 -31.22
N THR A 238 -22.27 7.49 -31.75
CA THR A 238 -23.23 8.50 -32.20
C THR A 238 -23.86 9.21 -31.01
N THR A 239 -24.14 10.51 -31.18
CA THR A 239 -25.04 11.25 -30.29
C THR A 239 -26.44 11.29 -30.91
N GLU A 240 -27.38 11.96 -30.23
CA GLU A 240 -28.73 12.23 -30.77
C GLU A 240 -28.68 13.21 -31.95
N GLU A 241 -27.64 14.06 -32.01
CA GLU A 241 -27.44 15.02 -33.09
C GLU A 241 -26.80 14.38 -34.32
N ARG A 242 -27.42 14.61 -35.47
CA ARG A 242 -26.95 14.04 -36.72
C ARG A 242 -25.63 14.69 -37.14
N GLY A 243 -24.59 13.86 -37.30
CA GLY A 243 -23.26 14.32 -37.72
C GLY A 243 -22.37 14.73 -36.55
N VAL A 244 -22.86 14.61 -35.32
CA VAL A 244 -22.09 14.78 -34.09
C VAL A 244 -21.82 13.41 -33.48
N TYR A 245 -20.59 13.22 -33.03
CA TYR A 245 -20.11 11.99 -32.42
C TYR A 245 -19.38 12.34 -31.15
N GLU A 246 -19.47 11.46 -30.17
CA GLU A 246 -18.63 11.51 -28.99
C GLU A 246 -17.60 10.40 -29.09
N ALA A 247 -16.35 10.74 -28.82
CA ALA A 247 -15.29 9.76 -28.71
C ALA A 247 -14.68 9.80 -27.32
N LYS A 248 -14.47 8.61 -26.76
CA LYS A 248 -13.65 8.43 -25.55
C LYS A 248 -12.32 7.88 -25.98
N PHE A 249 -11.24 8.54 -25.58
CA PHE A 249 -9.91 8.07 -25.84
C PHE A 249 -9.20 7.74 -24.53
N ASP A 250 -8.45 6.65 -24.56
CA ASP A 250 -7.54 6.24 -23.51
C ASP A 250 -6.21 5.97 -24.18
N PHE A 251 -5.27 6.92 -24.05
CA PHE A 251 -3.92 6.79 -24.57
C PHE A 251 -2.91 6.50 -23.44
N GLY A 252 -3.39 5.94 -22.32
CA GLY A 252 -2.60 5.69 -21.12
C GLY A 252 -2.33 6.97 -20.33
N ALA A 253 -1.25 7.68 -20.68
CA ALA A 253 -0.86 8.91 -20.00
C ALA A 253 -1.87 10.06 -20.19
N VAL A 254 -2.69 9.99 -21.25
CA VAL A 254 -3.74 10.97 -21.55
C VAL A 254 -5.06 10.26 -21.80
N ILE A 255 -6.05 10.57 -20.98
CA ILE A 255 -7.40 9.99 -21.04
C ILE A 255 -8.39 11.14 -21.14
N GLY A 256 -9.40 11.00 -22.00
CA GLY A 256 -10.40 12.04 -22.15
C GLY A 256 -11.57 11.67 -23.05
N ALA A 257 -12.41 12.67 -23.26
CA ALA A 257 -13.49 12.62 -24.24
C ALA A 257 -13.31 13.78 -25.22
N VAL A 258 -13.73 13.57 -26.46
CA VAL A 258 -13.73 14.58 -27.52
C VAL A 258 -15.04 14.48 -28.29
N VAL A 259 -15.59 15.63 -28.68
CA VAL A 259 -16.71 15.70 -29.60
C VAL A 259 -16.15 15.87 -31.02
N ILE A 260 -16.59 15.01 -31.93
CA ILE A 260 -16.20 14.99 -33.33
C ILE A 260 -17.42 15.38 -34.16
N CYS A 261 -17.29 16.41 -35.00
CA CYS A 261 -18.34 16.84 -35.91
C CYS A 261 -17.73 17.32 -37.24
N ASP A 262 -18.44 17.11 -38.34
CA ASP A 262 -18.04 17.58 -39.68
C ASP A 262 -18.37 19.06 -39.91
N ASN A 263 -19.18 19.67 -39.04
CA ASN A 263 -19.60 21.06 -39.11
C ASN A 263 -19.20 21.83 -37.85
N LYS A 264 -18.32 22.84 -38.02
CA LYS A 264 -17.83 23.67 -36.92
C LYS A 264 -18.93 24.43 -36.18
N ALA A 265 -19.97 24.92 -36.87
CA ALA A 265 -21.05 25.65 -36.22
C ALA A 265 -21.91 24.73 -35.35
N ALA A 266 -22.22 23.53 -35.84
CA ALA A 266 -22.92 22.51 -35.06
C ALA A 266 -22.08 22.05 -33.86
N LEU A 267 -20.78 21.85 -34.04
CA LEU A 267 -19.86 21.51 -32.96
C LEU A 267 -19.89 22.53 -31.82
N LEU A 268 -19.77 23.82 -32.16
CA LEU A 268 -19.77 24.89 -31.15
C LEU A 268 -21.11 25.01 -30.42
N GLN A 269 -22.22 24.83 -31.15
CA GLN A 269 -23.54 24.82 -30.54
C GLN A 269 -23.69 23.65 -29.55
N TYR A 270 -23.31 22.44 -29.98
CA TYR A 270 -23.37 21.24 -29.14
C TYR A 270 -22.50 21.34 -27.89
N CYS A 271 -21.27 21.86 -28.02
CA CYS A 271 -20.41 22.10 -26.86
C CYS A 271 -21.02 23.12 -25.89
N ALA A 272 -21.61 24.21 -26.40
CA ALA A 272 -22.27 25.21 -25.55
C ALA A 272 -23.55 24.69 -24.87
N GLU A 273 -24.22 23.69 -25.45
CA GLU A 273 -25.32 22.97 -24.82
C GLU A 273 -24.82 22.06 -23.70
N LEU A 274 -23.78 21.25 -23.95
CA LEU A 274 -23.15 20.40 -22.94
C LEU A 274 -22.61 21.20 -21.74
N ASP A 275 -22.00 22.36 -21.98
CA ASP A 275 -21.47 23.22 -20.91
C ASP A 275 -22.60 23.77 -20.02
N ARG A 276 -23.73 24.19 -20.61
CA ARG A 276 -24.91 24.64 -19.85
C ARG A 276 -25.54 23.51 -19.04
N GLU A 277 -25.63 22.31 -19.62
CA GLU A 277 -26.13 21.14 -18.91
C GLU A 277 -25.23 20.76 -17.73
N ALA A 278 -23.91 20.82 -17.91
CA ALA A 278 -22.95 20.61 -16.84
C ALA A 278 -23.17 21.59 -15.68
N GLU A 279 -23.27 22.90 -15.96
CA GLU A 279 -23.47 23.94 -14.95
C GLU A 279 -24.80 23.78 -14.19
N SER A 280 -25.89 23.41 -14.88
CA SER A 280 -27.18 23.19 -14.24
C SER A 280 -27.17 22.02 -13.24
N ARG A 281 -26.34 21.00 -13.47
CA ARG A 281 -26.22 19.82 -12.62
C ARG A 281 -25.49 20.09 -11.30
N TRP A 282 -24.67 21.13 -11.25
CA TRP A 282 -23.99 21.58 -10.02
C TRP A 282 -24.79 22.65 -9.25
N SER A 283 -25.82 23.24 -9.86
CA SER A 283 -26.65 24.29 -9.24
C SER A 283 -27.81 23.77 -8.36
N ASP A 284 -28.11 22.47 -8.40
CA ASP A 284 -29.10 21.81 -7.51
C ASP A 284 -28.49 21.43 -6.13
N GLY A 285 -27.22 21.77 -5.91
CA GLY A 285 -26.52 21.55 -4.64
C GLY A 285 -26.54 22.76 -3.70
N SER A 286 -27.59 23.59 -3.72
CA SER A 286 -27.77 24.62 -2.70
C SER A 286 -28.03 23.93 -1.36
N MET A 287 -26.95 23.70 -0.62
CA MET A 287 -26.98 23.35 0.79
C MET A 287 -27.76 24.44 1.52
N GLY A 288 -29.04 24.19 1.77
CA GLY A 288 -29.79 24.88 2.80
C GLY A 288 -29.10 24.65 4.13
N PHE A 289 -28.24 25.59 4.53
CA PHE A 289 -27.92 25.78 5.94
C PHE A 289 -29.21 26.24 6.60
N GLY A 290 -29.95 25.27 7.12
CA GLY A 290 -31.06 25.48 8.03
C GLY A 290 -30.53 26.21 9.25
N ASP A 291 -30.89 27.49 9.33
CA ASP A 291 -30.96 28.26 10.55
C ASP A 291 -32.01 27.58 11.44
N ASP A 292 -31.56 26.67 12.31
CA ASP A 292 -32.38 26.14 13.41
C ASP A 292 -32.25 27.09 14.59
N ASP A 293 -33.04 28.16 14.53
CA ASP A 293 -33.46 28.96 15.67
C ASP A 293 -34.55 28.20 16.44
N HIS A 294 -34.21 27.66 17.60
CA HIS A 294 -35.20 27.40 18.65
C HIS A 294 -34.63 27.64 20.07
N ALA A 295 -34.82 28.90 20.48
CA ALA A 295 -35.35 29.41 21.76
C ALA A 295 -35.15 28.64 23.08
N ASP A 296 -34.64 29.43 24.05
CA ASP A 296 -35.08 29.57 25.45
C ASP A 296 -35.03 28.37 26.41
N ALA A 297 -34.08 28.43 27.35
CA ALA A 297 -34.43 28.66 28.76
C ALA A 297 -33.25 29.23 29.56
N ASP A 298 -33.48 30.45 30.03
CA ASP A 298 -32.82 31.23 31.07
C ASP A 298 -32.31 30.41 32.28
N ILE A 299 -31.12 30.76 32.79
CA ILE A 299 -30.86 31.13 34.21
C ILE A 299 -29.38 31.54 34.36
N GLY A 300 -29.18 32.86 34.38
CA GLY A 300 -28.36 33.55 35.38
C GLY A 300 -26.85 33.29 35.45
N ASN A 301 -26.06 34.17 34.83
CA ASN A 301 -24.89 34.69 35.53
C ASN A 301 -24.58 36.15 35.13
N LYS A 302 -25.05 37.09 35.96
CA LYS A 302 -24.56 38.47 36.00
C LYS A 302 -23.27 38.47 36.80
N SER A 303 -22.15 38.89 36.20
CA SER A 303 -21.38 40.04 36.70
C SER A 303 -20.08 40.23 35.94
N ALA A 304 -20.07 41.25 35.09
CA ALA A 304 -18.95 42.17 35.05
C ALA A 304 -19.56 43.56 34.89
N LEU A 305 -19.30 44.46 35.84
CA LEU A 305 -18.93 45.84 35.53
C LEU A 305 -18.65 46.62 36.82
N SER A 306 -17.42 47.11 36.84
CA SER A 306 -16.95 48.29 37.54
C SER A 306 -17.98 49.43 37.59
N SER A 307 -18.09 50.10 38.73
CA SER A 307 -18.47 51.50 38.77
C SER A 307 -17.64 52.27 39.79
N LYS A 308 -17.12 53.41 39.33
CA LYS A 308 -16.42 54.43 40.12
C LYS A 308 -17.41 55.14 41.04
N ARG A 309 -16.97 55.44 42.27
CA ARG A 309 -17.60 56.38 43.20
C ARG A 309 -17.35 57.83 42.78
N LYS A 310 -18.34 58.70 42.98
CA LYS A 310 -18.14 60.10 43.39
C LYS A 310 -19.38 60.61 44.13
N ALA A 311 -19.24 60.73 45.43
CA ALA A 311 -19.69 61.83 46.29
C ALA A 311 -18.73 61.82 47.49
#